data_AF-E8NBH1-F1
#
_entry.id   AF-E8NBH1-F1
#
_cell.length_a   1.000
_cell.length_b   1.000
_cell.length_c   1.000
_cell.angle_alpha   90.00
_cell.angle_beta   90.00
_cell.angle_gamma   90.00
#
_symmetry.space_group_name_H-M   'P 1'
#
loop_
_entity.id
_entity.type
_entity.pdbx_description
1 polymer ?
#
loop_
_entity_poly.entity_id
_entity_poly.type
_entity_poly.pdbx_seq_one_letter_code
_entity_poly.pdbx_strand_id
1 'polypeptide(L)'
;MTDRYAIDIGGFLNLAGATSRSLDDLTSAVSAAVQALWAIRDAVSSAPELSRGFDRATGPWEAKACGLVEYAGALLEGAEQAVTEYCRADVVMALNADQSVARQGTGRWRVA
;
A
#
# COMPACT_ATOMS: atom_id res chain seq x y z
N MET A 1 -4.99 -26.20 -25.58
CA MET A 1 -4.51 -26.10 -24.19
C MET A 1 -3.83 -24.76 -24.03
N THR A 2 -4.63 -23.74 -23.77
CA THR A 2 -4.19 -22.35 -23.80
C THR A 2 -4.40 -21.77 -22.41
N ASP A 3 -3.71 -22.33 -21.41
CA ASP A 3 -3.49 -21.68 -20.10
C ASP A 3 -2.55 -20.50 -20.31
N ARG A 4 -2.97 -19.56 -21.15
CA ARG A 4 -2.16 -18.43 -21.59
C ARG A 4 -2.25 -17.37 -20.51
N TYR A 5 -1.44 -17.54 -19.48
CA TYR A 5 -0.96 -16.50 -18.58
C TYR A 5 -2.01 -15.44 -18.23
N ALA A 6 -3.13 -15.86 -17.63
CA ALA A 6 -4.07 -14.94 -17.05
C ALA A 6 -3.45 -14.39 -15.76
N ILE A 7 -2.97 -13.16 -15.84
CA ILE A 7 -2.63 -12.35 -14.68
C ILE A 7 -3.87 -12.28 -13.77
N ASP A 8 -3.78 -12.80 -12.53
CA ASP A 8 -4.87 -12.76 -11.54
C ASP A 8 -5.00 -11.37 -10.93
N ILE A 9 -5.54 -10.44 -11.72
CA ILE A 9 -5.80 -9.07 -11.30
C ILE A 9 -6.72 -9.02 -10.09
N GLY A 10 -7.71 -9.90 -10.02
CA GLY A 10 -8.68 -9.94 -8.92
C GLY A 10 -8.01 -10.30 -7.58
N GLY A 11 -7.19 -11.37 -7.57
CA GLY A 11 -6.42 -11.77 -6.39
C GLY A 11 -5.43 -10.70 -5.94
N PHE A 12 -4.74 -10.08 -6.89
CA PHE A 12 -3.80 -9.00 -6.60
C PHE A 12 -4.49 -7.76 -6.03
N LEU A 13 -5.60 -7.28 -6.62
CA LEU A 13 -6.35 -6.14 -6.11
C LEU A 13 -6.95 -6.41 -4.71
N ASN A 14 -7.37 -7.64 -4.44
CA ASN A 14 -7.84 -8.03 -3.10
C ASN A 14 -6.74 -7.94 -2.05
N LEU A 15 -5.53 -8.45 -2.36
CA LEU A 15 -4.37 -8.37 -1.47
C LEU A 15 -3.91 -6.93 -1.25
N ALA A 16 -3.87 -6.12 -2.31
CA ALA A 16 -3.55 -4.70 -2.23
C ALA A 16 -4.55 -3.95 -1.34
N GLY A 17 -5.86 -4.17 -1.55
CA GLY A 17 -6.91 -3.58 -0.74
C GLY A 17 -6.88 -4.02 0.73
N ALA A 18 -6.55 -5.29 1.01
CA ALA A 18 -6.39 -5.78 2.38
C ALA A 18 -5.17 -5.14 3.09
N THR A 19 -4.08 -4.96 2.36
CA THR A 19 -2.87 -4.29 2.86
C THR A 19 -3.13 -2.82 3.15
N SER A 20 -3.78 -2.11 2.23
CA SER A 20 -4.19 -0.71 2.40
C SER A 20 -5.04 -0.52 3.65
N ARG A 21 -6.10 -1.33 3.83
CA ARG A 21 -6.93 -1.26 5.05
C ARG A 21 -6.13 -1.48 6.33
N SER A 22 -5.17 -2.41 6.32
CA SER A 22 -4.33 -2.68 7.49
C SER A 22 -3.41 -1.49 7.83
N LEU A 23 -2.93 -0.76 6.82
CA LEU A 23 -2.13 0.46 7.01
C LEU A 23 -2.99 1.63 7.51
N ASP A 24 -4.23 1.75 7.03
CA ASP A 24 -5.19 2.75 7.53
C ASP A 24 -5.57 2.48 8.99
N ASP A 25 -5.83 1.22 9.34
CA ASP A 25 -6.12 0.79 10.71
C ASP A 25 -4.93 1.09 11.65
N LEU A 26 -3.71 0.79 11.20
CA LEU A 26 -2.48 1.09 11.93
C LEU A 26 -2.33 2.62 12.14
N THR A 27 -2.52 3.41 11.09
CA THR A 27 -2.42 4.87 11.14
C THR A 27 -3.45 5.46 12.10
N SER A 28 -4.68 4.94 12.06
CA SER A 28 -5.77 5.34 12.95
C SER A 28 -5.46 5.00 14.41
N ALA A 29 -4.96 3.80 14.68
CA ALA A 29 -4.59 3.35 16.03
C ALA A 29 -3.43 4.19 16.62
N VAL A 30 -2.40 4.45 15.82
CA VAL A 30 -1.26 5.30 16.22
C VAL A 30 -1.73 6.73 16.49
N SER A 31 -2.56 7.30 15.63
CA SER A 31 -3.11 8.65 15.81
C SER A 31 -3.95 8.76 17.08
N ALA A 32 -4.80 7.76 17.36
CA ALA A 32 -5.61 7.71 18.58
C ALA A 32 -4.73 7.64 19.85
N ALA A 33 -3.66 6.84 19.81
CA ALA A 33 -2.72 6.75 20.92
C ALA A 33 -1.97 8.07 21.15
N VAL A 34 -1.51 8.76 20.10
CA VAL A 34 -0.90 10.10 20.22
C VAL A 34 -1.86 11.09 20.87
N GLN A 35 -3.11 11.14 20.43
CA GLN A 35 -4.13 12.03 21.02
C GLN A 35 -4.36 11.73 22.51
N ALA A 36 -4.41 10.46 22.89
CA ALA A 36 -4.55 10.06 24.29
C ALA A 36 -3.34 10.50 25.14
N LEU A 37 -2.12 10.39 24.60
CA LEU A 37 -0.91 10.86 25.29
C LEU A 37 -0.92 12.38 25.48
N TRP A 38 -1.42 13.14 24.51
CA TRP A 38 -1.59 14.59 24.66
C TRP A 38 -2.59 14.95 25.75
N ALA A 39 -3.73 14.25 25.80
CA ALA A 39 -4.71 14.47 26.86
C ALA A 39 -4.14 14.16 28.25
N ILE A 40 -3.30 13.12 28.38
CA ILE A 40 -2.61 12.82 29.65
C ILE A 40 -1.59 13.90 29.97
N ARG A 41 -0.79 14.36 28.99
CA ARG A 41 0.18 15.46 29.15
C ARG A 41 -0.51 16.72 29.69
N ASP A 42 -1.65 17.08 29.14
CA ASP A 42 -2.45 18.22 29.59
C ASP A 42 -2.95 18.03 31.03
N ALA A 43 -3.42 16.83 31.37
CA ALA A 43 -3.89 16.51 32.73
C ALA A 43 -2.77 16.60 33.78
N VAL A 44 -1.54 16.21 33.45
CA VAL A 44 -0.39 16.25 34.38
C VAL A 44 0.40 17.57 34.32
N SER A 45 0.03 18.51 33.45
CA SER A 45 0.76 19.75 33.18
C SER A 45 0.95 20.64 34.42
N SER A 46 0.01 20.60 35.36
CA SER A 46 0.06 21.36 36.62
C SER A 46 1.10 20.85 37.62
N ALA A 47 1.67 19.66 37.39
CA ALA A 47 2.68 19.04 38.24
C ALA A 47 4.02 18.87 37.47
N PRO A 48 4.98 19.81 37.61
CA PRO A 48 6.16 19.88 36.74
C PRO A 48 7.01 18.61 36.70
N GLU A 49 7.18 17.93 37.84
CA GLU A 49 7.96 16.69 37.92
C GLU A 49 7.25 15.52 37.25
N LEU A 50 5.91 15.44 37.35
CA LEU A 50 5.11 14.42 36.66
C LEU A 50 5.08 14.67 35.15
N SER A 51 4.90 15.92 34.73
CA SER A 51 4.97 16.32 33.32
C SER A 51 6.33 15.96 32.70
N ARG A 52 7.44 16.30 33.35
CA ARG A 52 8.79 15.92 32.89
C ARG A 52 9.00 14.41 32.83
N GLY A 53 8.50 13.68 33.83
CA GLY A 53 8.57 12.22 33.86
C GLY A 53 7.79 11.59 32.72
N PHE A 54 6.58 12.10 32.47
CA PHE A 54 5.73 11.67 31.37
C PHE A 54 6.38 11.94 30.01
N ASP A 55 6.85 13.16 29.77
CA ASP A 55 7.50 13.52 28.50
C ASP A 55 8.74 12.67 28.20
N ARG A 56 9.51 12.33 29.23
CA ARG A 56 10.69 11.47 29.08
C ARG A 56 10.31 10.04 28.72
N ALA A 57 9.17 9.57 29.22
CA ALA A 57 8.66 8.23 28.92
C ALA A 57 8.01 8.15 27.53
N THR A 58 7.27 9.18 27.11
CA THR A 58 6.44 9.17 25.90
C THR A 58 7.12 9.76 24.68
N GLY A 59 8.05 10.71 24.85
CA GLY A 59 8.74 11.39 23.75
C GLY A 59 9.41 10.45 22.74
N PRO A 60 10.14 9.39 23.16
CA PRO A 60 10.72 8.42 22.21
C PRO A 60 9.67 7.63 21.42
N TRP A 61 8.50 7.40 22.01
CA TRP A 61 7.39 6.72 21.33
C TRP A 61 6.71 7.66 20.33
N GLU A 62 6.44 8.91 20.72
CA GLU A 62 5.85 9.94 19.83
C GLU A 62 6.71 10.14 18.57
N ALA A 63 8.03 10.23 18.72
CA ALA A 63 8.95 10.36 17.58
C ALA A 63 8.90 9.17 16.62
N LYS A 64 8.79 7.94 17.13
CA LYS A 64 8.66 6.73 16.31
C LYS A 64 7.28 6.60 15.67
N ALA A 65 6.24 7.01 16.38
CA ALA A 65 4.85 6.99 15.91
C ALA A 65 4.68 7.88 14.67
N CYS A 66 5.23 9.11 14.69
CA CYS A 66 5.20 9.99 13.53
C CYS A 66 5.90 9.37 12.31
N GLY A 67 7.11 8.83 12.50
CA GLY A 67 7.85 8.19 11.41
C GLY A 67 7.16 6.93 10.85
N LEU A 68 6.44 6.18 11.70
CA LEU A 68 5.67 5.01 11.26
C LEU A 68 4.49 5.41 10.37
N VAL A 69 3.78 6.48 10.71
CA VAL A 69 2.66 6.99 9.90
C VAL A 69 3.14 7.49 8.53
N GLU A 70 4.22 8.27 8.50
CA GLU A 70 4.84 8.72 7.25
C GLU A 70 5.27 7.54 6.37
N TYR A 71 5.91 6.54 6.96
CA TYR A 71 6.34 5.34 6.26
C TYR A 71 5.16 4.50 5.75
N ALA A 72 4.09 4.37 6.54
CA ALA A 72 2.87 3.67 6.13
C ALA A 72 2.21 4.34 4.92
N GLY A 73 2.16 5.68 4.89
CA GLY A 73 1.67 6.44 3.73
C GLY A 73 2.51 6.21 2.48
N ALA A 74 3.84 6.30 2.59
CA ALA A 74 4.74 6.05 1.46
C ALA A 74 4.65 4.59 0.95
N LEU A 75 4.44 3.63 1.85
CA LEU A 75 4.23 2.23 1.48
C LEU A 75 2.91 2.03 0.72
N LEU A 76 1.84 2.73 1.11
CA LEU A 76 0.56 2.71 0.41
C LEU A 76 0.71 3.27 -1.02
N GLU A 77 1.34 4.43 -1.17
CA GLU A 77 1.62 5.04 -2.49
C GLU A 77 2.43 4.10 -3.39
N GLY A 78 3.48 3.46 -2.85
CA GLY A 78 4.28 2.48 -3.57
C GLY A 78 3.47 1.25 -3.99
N ALA A 79 2.54 0.79 -3.15
CA ALA A 79 1.64 -0.31 -3.48
C ALA A 79 0.66 0.07 -4.60
N GLU A 80 0.09 1.27 -4.58
CA GLU A 80 -0.79 1.79 -5.65
C GLU A 80 -0.05 1.92 -6.99
N GLN A 81 1.21 2.36 -6.96
CA GLN A 81 2.03 2.44 -8.15
C GLN A 81 2.35 1.05 -8.71
N ALA A 82 2.66 0.08 -7.85
CA ALA A 82 2.84 -1.31 -8.26
C ALA A 82 1.58 -1.89 -8.91
N VAL A 83 0.38 -1.56 -8.40
CA VAL A 83 -0.89 -1.95 -9.01
C VAL A 83 -1.04 -1.35 -10.40
N THR A 84 -0.72 -0.08 -10.56
CA THR A 84 -0.82 0.62 -11.84
C THR A 84 0.10 0.00 -12.89
N GLU A 85 1.35 -0.30 -12.52
CA GLU A 85 2.31 -0.96 -13.41
C GLU A 85 1.89 -2.39 -13.77
N TYR A 86 1.33 -3.13 -12.81
CA TYR A 86 0.79 -4.47 -13.05
C TYR A 86 -0.35 -4.46 -14.07
N CYS A 87 -1.32 -3.55 -13.91
CA CYS A 87 -2.41 -3.34 -14.86
C CYS A 87 -1.89 -2.93 -16.24
N ARG A 88 -0.86 -2.08 -16.30
CA ARG A 88 -0.23 -1.66 -17.56
C ARG A 88 0.43 -2.84 -18.28
N ALA A 89 1.15 -3.69 -17.55
CA ALA A 89 1.80 -4.87 -18.09
C ALA A 89 0.77 -5.85 -18.68
N ASP A 90 -0.35 -6.06 -18.00
CA ASP A 90 -1.45 -6.90 -18.49
C ASP A 90 -2.03 -6.41 -19.82
N VAL A 91 -2.32 -5.10 -19.92
CA VAL A 91 -2.83 -4.50 -21.16
C VAL A 91 -1.84 -4.67 -22.33
N VAL A 92 -0.55 -4.43 -22.08
CA VAL A 92 0.50 -4.61 -23.11
C VAL A 92 0.59 -6.06 -23.55
N MET A 93 0.50 -7.02 -22.62
CA MET A 93 0.49 -8.43 -22.93
C MET A 93 -0.73 -8.84 -23.76
N ALA A 94 -1.92 -8.37 -23.40
CA ALA A 94 -3.14 -8.64 -24.15
C ALA A 94 -3.04 -8.12 -25.60
N LEU A 95 -2.59 -6.88 -25.80
CA LEU A 95 -2.40 -6.29 -27.13
C LEU A 95 -1.37 -7.06 -27.98
N ASN A 96 -0.26 -7.47 -27.37
CA ASN A 96 0.76 -8.26 -28.07
C ASN A 96 0.26 -9.66 -28.45
N ALA A 97 -0.54 -10.29 -27.58
CA ALA A 97 -1.16 -11.58 -27.87
C ALA A 97 -2.13 -11.49 -29.05
N ASP A 98 -2.96 -10.43 -29.11
CA ASP A 98 -3.90 -10.19 -30.20
C ASP A 98 -3.19 -9.94 -31.54
N GLN A 99 -2.13 -9.11 -31.53
CA GLN A 99 -1.31 -8.87 -32.72
C GLN A 99 -0.62 -10.14 -33.23
N SER A 100 -0.15 -11.01 -32.30
CA SER A 100 0.44 -12.31 -32.63
C SER A 100 -0.56 -13.20 -33.38
N VAL A 101 -1.81 -13.25 -32.92
CA VAL A 101 -2.88 -14.05 -33.54
C VAL A 101 -3.25 -13.48 -34.91
N ALA A 102 -3.39 -12.16 -35.04
CA ALA A 102 -3.69 -11.49 -36.31
C ALA A 102 -2.59 -11.72 -37.38
N ARG A 103 -1.31 -11.74 -36.98
CA ARG A 103 -0.18 -12.03 -37.88
C ARG A 103 -0.12 -13.50 -38.31
N GLN A 104 -0.54 -14.44 -37.47
CA GLN A 104 -0.62 -15.86 -37.85
C GLN A 104 -1.81 -16.14 -38.80
N GLY A 105 -2.92 -15.41 -38.68
CA GLY A 105 -4.10 -15.55 -39.55
C GLY A 105 -3.95 -14.98 -40.98
N THR A 106 -2.88 -14.21 -41.26
CA THR A 106 -2.65 -13.58 -42.57
C THR A 106 -1.60 -14.30 -43.43
N GLY A 107 -0.98 -15.36 -42.91
CA GLY A 107 -0.11 -16.26 -43.67
C GLY A 107 -0.92 -17.11 -44.64
N ARG A 108 -1.23 -16.57 -45.83
CA ARG A 108 -1.63 -17.36 -46.99
C ARG A 108 -0.56 -18.42 -47.23
N TRP A 109 -0.84 -19.67 -46.85
CA TRP A 109 -0.20 -20.82 -47.43
C TRP A 109 -0.48 -20.80 -48.93
N ARG A 110 0.45 -20.28 -49.73
CA ARG A 110 0.56 -20.68 -51.14
C ARG A 110 1.34 -21.99 -51.12
N VAL A 111 0.62 -23.10 -51.12
CA VAL A 111 1.17 -24.37 -51.58
C VAL A 111 1.31 -24.23 -53.10
N ALA A 112 2.55 -24.25 -53.57
CA ALA A 112 2.88 -24.47 -54.98
C ALA A 112 3.08 -25.96 -55.20
#